data_AF-A0A1F3C2P1-F1
#
_entry.id   AF-A0A1F3C2P1-F1
#
_cell.length_a   1.000
_cell.length_b   1.000
_cell.length_c   1.000
_cell.angle_alpha   90.00
_cell.angle_beta   90.00
_cell.angle_gamma   90.00
#
_symmetry.space_group_name_H-M   'P 1'
#
loop_
_entity.id
_entity.type
_entity.pdbx_description
1 polymer ?
#
loop_
_entity_poly.entity_id
_entity_poly.type
_entity_poly.pdbx_seq_one_letter_code
_entity_poly.pdbx_strand_id
1 'polypeptide(L)'
;MALTTGEAARHCLVTPDTIGNWIASGHLPAQRTRGGQYRIRVEDLRAFMAAHGMRTDLLDEDLGLSPTCWEFWASLDQTGGCPHAARSCGDCPVHRSHADVCHEVRPLLPGGTLRAPACVDCIFFATVRGIERHEL
;
A
#
# COMPACT_ATOMS: atom_id res chain seq x y z
N MET A 1 -12.32 -7.31 -7.54
CA MET A 1 -12.95 -6.02 -7.94
C MET A 1 -12.43 -5.64 -9.32
N ALA A 2 -13.13 -4.81 -10.11
CA ALA A 2 -12.66 -4.42 -11.45
C ALA A 2 -12.79 -2.90 -11.69
N LEU A 3 -11.76 -2.33 -12.30
CA LEU A 3 -11.59 -0.90 -12.59
C LEU A 3 -11.89 -0.60 -14.07
N THR A 4 -12.38 0.60 -14.33
CA THR A 4 -12.41 1.21 -15.67
C THR A 4 -11.00 1.64 -16.10
N THR A 5 -10.82 1.96 -17.38
CA THR A 5 -9.58 2.58 -17.87
C THR A 5 -9.30 3.93 -17.21
N GLY A 6 -10.34 4.70 -16.88
CA GLY A 6 -10.20 5.98 -16.16
C GLY A 6 -9.72 5.81 -14.72
N GLU A 7 -10.27 4.84 -13.99
CA GLU A 7 -9.81 4.52 -12.63
C GLU A 7 -8.37 4.00 -12.65
N ALA A 8 -8.04 3.05 -13.54
CA ALA A 8 -6.67 2.55 -13.68
C ALA A 8 -5.66 3.64 -14.05
N ALA A 9 -6.06 4.57 -14.94
CA ALA A 9 -5.25 5.70 -15.34
C ALA A 9 -4.86 6.62 -14.17
N ARG A 10 -5.79 6.85 -13.23
CA ARG A 10 -5.51 7.61 -12.01
C ARG A 10 -4.40 6.98 -11.17
N HIS A 11 -4.44 5.67 -10.97
CA HIS A 11 -3.42 4.96 -10.18
C HIS A 11 -2.06 4.91 -10.90
N CYS A 12 -2.07 4.84 -12.23
CA CYS A 12 -0.83 4.79 -13.03
C CYS A 12 -0.29 6.17 -13.41
N LEU A 13 -0.97 7.27 -13.04
CA LEU A 13 -0.60 8.65 -13.41
C LEU A 13 -0.45 8.86 -14.92
N VAL A 14 -1.30 8.21 -15.72
CA VAL A 14 -1.32 8.32 -17.18
C VAL A 14 -2.71 8.72 -17.68
N THR A 15 -2.88 8.84 -18.99
CA THR A 15 -4.21 9.04 -19.60
C THR A 15 -4.97 7.72 -19.76
N PRO A 16 -6.31 7.73 -19.80
CA PRO A 16 -7.11 6.53 -20.12
C PRO A 16 -6.74 5.90 -21.47
N ASP A 17 -6.34 6.72 -22.45
CA ASP A 17 -5.87 6.25 -23.76
C ASP A 17 -4.59 5.43 -23.64
N THR A 18 -3.68 5.80 -22.74
CA THR A 18 -2.46 5.04 -22.45
C THR A 18 -2.80 3.66 -21.91
N ILE A 19 -3.74 3.56 -20.98
CA ILE A 19 -4.27 2.28 -20.47
C ILE A 19 -4.88 1.46 -21.62
N GLY A 20 -5.67 2.10 -22.49
CA GLY A 20 -6.26 1.48 -23.67
C GLY A 20 -5.20 0.89 -24.60
N ASN A 21 -4.10 1.62 -24.83
CA ASN A 21 -2.97 1.15 -25.65
C ASN A 21 -2.27 -0.06 -25.02
N TRP A 22 -2.06 -0.08 -23.70
CA TRP A 22 -1.49 -1.23 -23.01
C TRP A 22 -2.38 -2.48 -23.10
N ILE A 23 -3.70 -2.30 -23.00
CA ILE A 23 -4.66 -3.39 -23.20
C ILE A 23 -4.65 -3.88 -24.65
N ALA A 24 -4.70 -2.97 -25.62
CA ALA A 24 -4.70 -3.30 -27.05
C ALA A 24 -3.42 -4.03 -27.49
N SER A 25 -2.29 -3.70 -26.87
CA SER A 25 -1.00 -4.34 -27.10
C SER A 25 -0.80 -5.65 -26.33
N GLY A 26 -1.77 -6.05 -25.50
CA GLY A 26 -1.72 -7.29 -24.71
C GLY A 26 -0.83 -7.23 -23.47
N HIS A 27 -0.34 -6.04 -23.08
CA HIS A 27 0.49 -5.86 -21.88
C HIS A 27 -0.31 -5.84 -20.59
N LEU A 28 -1.55 -5.33 -20.64
CA LEU A 28 -2.44 -5.26 -19.49
C LEU A 28 -3.72 -6.09 -19.74
N PRO A 29 -3.94 -7.18 -18.99
CA PRO A 29 -5.17 -7.97 -19.09
C PRO A 29 -6.41 -7.14 -18.78
N ALA A 30 -7.43 -7.25 -19.63
CA ALA A 30 -8.74 -6.64 -19.38
C ALA A 30 -9.87 -7.42 -20.05
N GLN A 31 -11.04 -7.41 -19.41
CA GLN A 31 -12.27 -7.94 -20.00
C GLN A 31 -13.02 -6.84 -20.72
N ARG A 32 -13.46 -7.11 -21.95
CA ARG A 32 -14.34 -6.20 -22.70
C ARG A 32 -15.80 -6.48 -22.36
N THR A 33 -16.53 -5.45 -21.97
CA THR A 33 -17.97 -5.51 -21.72
C THR A 33 -18.77 -5.50 -23.03
N ARG A 34 -20.05 -5.89 -22.98
CA ARG A 34 -20.97 -5.82 -24.14
C ARG A 34 -21.07 -4.42 -24.75
N GLY A 35 -20.90 -3.36 -23.95
CA GLY A 35 -20.89 -1.97 -24.42
C GLY A 35 -19.54 -1.47 -24.95
N GLY A 36 -18.55 -2.35 -25.09
CA GLY A 36 -17.24 -2.02 -25.67
C GLY A 36 -16.22 -1.43 -24.69
N GLN A 37 -16.63 -1.07 -23.47
CA GLN A 37 -15.75 -0.60 -22.40
C GLN A 37 -14.90 -1.73 -21.81
N TYR A 38 -13.69 -1.42 -21.36
CA TYR A 38 -12.81 -2.37 -20.66
C TYR A 38 -13.01 -2.37 -19.14
N ARG A 39 -12.80 -3.53 -18.54
CA ARG A 39 -12.74 -3.78 -17.10
C ARG A 39 -11.43 -4.50 -16.78
N ILE A 40 -10.60 -3.85 -15.96
CA ILE A 40 -9.29 -4.34 -15.56
C ILE A 40 -9.43 -4.89 -14.15
N ARG A 41 -9.01 -6.13 -13.90
CA ARG A 41 -9.06 -6.64 -12.53
C ARG A 41 -8.00 -5.92 -11.70
N VAL A 42 -8.32 -5.66 -10.45
CA VAL A 42 -7.42 -4.95 -9.54
C VAL A 42 -6.09 -5.69 -9.40
N GLU A 43 -6.15 -7.02 -9.26
CA GLU A 43 -4.99 -7.90 -9.17
C GLU A 43 -4.07 -7.80 -10.41
N ASP A 44 -4.66 -7.70 -11.61
CA ASP A 44 -3.92 -7.58 -12.87
C ASP A 44 -3.25 -6.21 -12.97
N LEU A 45 -3.96 -5.14 -12.59
CA LEU A 45 -3.40 -3.79 -12.57
C LEU A 45 -2.24 -3.69 -11.58
N ARG A 46 -2.44 -4.18 -10.35
CA ARG A 46 -1.42 -4.17 -9.30
C ARG A 46 -0.16 -4.93 -9.70
N ALA A 47 -0.33 -6.12 -10.29
CA ALA A 47 0.78 -6.93 -10.77
C ALA A 47 1.52 -6.24 -11.93
N PHE A 48 0.79 -5.65 -12.88
CA PHE A 48 1.37 -4.86 -13.96
C PHE A 48 2.18 -3.67 -13.42
N MET A 49 1.62 -2.88 -12.50
CA MET A 49 2.31 -1.75 -11.87
C MET A 49 3.61 -2.18 -11.20
N ALA A 50 3.55 -3.24 -10.36
CA ALA A 50 4.73 -3.76 -9.67
C ALA A 50 5.80 -4.28 -10.65
N ALA A 51 5.40 -5.02 -11.69
CA ALA A 51 6.32 -5.56 -12.70
C ALA A 51 7.03 -4.45 -13.51
N HIS A 52 6.43 -3.27 -13.61
CA HIS A 52 6.98 -2.12 -14.31
C HIS A 52 7.59 -1.07 -13.37
N GLY A 53 7.79 -1.39 -12.08
CA GLY A 53 8.40 -0.48 -11.10
C GLY A 53 7.53 0.76 -10.78
N MET A 54 6.24 0.70 -11.07
CA MET A 54 5.29 1.73 -10.68
C MET A 54 4.89 1.56 -9.22
N ARG A 55 4.59 2.69 -8.57
CA ARG A 55 4.12 2.72 -7.19
C ARG A 55 2.71 2.14 -7.08
N THR A 56 2.47 1.17 -6.17
CA THR A 56 1.15 0.60 -5.92
C THR A 56 0.43 1.19 -4.71
N ASP A 57 1.06 2.08 -3.94
CA ASP A 57 0.54 2.54 -2.65
C ASP A 57 -0.81 3.24 -2.76
N LEU A 58 -1.02 4.08 -3.78
CA LEU A 58 -2.33 4.73 -4.00
C LEU A 58 -3.43 3.71 -4.36
N LEU A 59 -3.08 2.68 -5.11
CA LEU A 59 -4.03 1.60 -5.43
C LEU A 59 -4.30 0.78 -4.18
N ASP A 60 -3.27 0.42 -3.42
CA ASP A 60 -3.38 -0.37 -2.20
C ASP A 60 -4.20 0.37 -1.13
N GLU A 61 -4.05 1.69 -1.00
CA GLU A 61 -4.86 2.54 -0.11
C GLU A 61 -6.35 2.53 -0.51
N ASP A 62 -6.67 2.78 -1.78
CA ASP A 62 -8.05 2.77 -2.28
C ASP A 62 -8.72 1.38 -2.14
N LEU A 63 -7.92 0.32 -2.03
CA LEU A 63 -8.37 -1.05 -1.83
C LEU A 63 -8.43 -1.50 -0.37
N GLY A 64 -7.90 -0.70 0.57
CA GLY A 64 -7.69 -1.13 1.95
C GLY A 64 -6.69 -2.28 2.09
N LEU A 65 -5.72 -2.37 1.16
CA LEU A 65 -4.64 -3.35 1.16
C LEU A 65 -3.32 -2.80 1.74
N SER A 66 -3.29 -1.53 2.15
CA SER A 66 -2.16 -0.97 2.87
C SER A 66 -1.92 -1.79 4.14
N PRO A 67 -0.72 -2.39 4.31
CA PRO A 67 -0.46 -3.20 5.48
C PRO A 67 -0.53 -2.32 6.72
N THR A 68 -1.07 -2.88 7.79
CA THR A 68 -0.96 -2.28 9.11
C THR A 68 0.49 -2.33 9.59
N CYS A 69 0.85 -1.56 10.62
CA CYS A 69 2.24 -1.52 11.05
C CYS A 69 2.74 -2.90 11.51
N TRP A 70 1.89 -3.72 12.14
CA TRP A 70 2.31 -5.04 12.61
C TRP A 70 2.47 -6.04 11.47
N GLU A 71 1.63 -6.00 10.43
CA GLU A 71 1.79 -6.82 9.22
C GLU A 71 3.07 -6.46 8.46
N PHE A 72 3.35 -5.17 8.32
CA PHE A 72 4.58 -4.69 7.70
C PHE A 72 5.82 -5.16 8.47
N TRP A 73 5.85 -5.00 9.79
CA TRP A 73 7.02 -5.43 10.57
C TRP A 73 7.12 -6.96 10.71
N ALA A 74 6.01 -7.69 10.60
CA ALA A 74 6.02 -9.15 10.56
C ALA A 74 6.61 -9.71 9.25
N SER A 75 6.53 -8.97 8.15
CA SER A 75 7.02 -9.41 6.85
C SER A 75 8.52 -9.15 6.59
N LEU A 76 9.19 -8.34 7.43
CA LEU A 76 10.60 -7.94 7.26
C LEU A 76 11.64 -8.86 7.96
N ASP A 77 11.27 -10.09 8.32
CA ASP A 77 12.05 -11.05 9.09
C ASP A 77 12.45 -10.62 10.52
N GLN A 78 12.57 -11.63 11.40
CA GLN A 78 12.57 -11.53 12.87
C GLN A 78 13.76 -10.78 13.49
N THR A 79 14.79 -10.43 12.72
CA THR A 79 15.96 -9.66 13.22
C THR A 79 15.65 -8.19 13.45
N GLY A 80 14.57 -7.67 12.85
CA GLY A 80 14.08 -6.31 13.05
C GLY A 80 12.71 -6.23 13.72
N GLY A 81 12.22 -7.37 14.25
CA GLY A 81 10.89 -7.55 14.80
C GLY A 81 10.48 -6.43 15.73
N CYS A 82 9.21 -6.05 15.66
CA CYS A 82 8.56 -5.12 16.59
C CYS A 82 9.14 -5.30 18.01
N PRO A 83 9.55 -4.24 18.75
CA PRO A 83 10.13 -4.39 20.09
C PRO A 83 9.22 -5.12 21.09
N HIS A 84 7.96 -5.37 20.73
CA HIS A 84 7.02 -6.26 21.43
C HIS A 84 7.23 -7.76 21.14
N ALA A 85 8.24 -8.16 20.36
CA ALA A 85 8.59 -9.57 20.16
C ALA A 85 8.92 -10.28 21.50
N ALA A 86 9.33 -9.53 22.53
CA ALA A 86 9.55 -10.03 23.88
C ALA A 86 8.35 -9.88 24.83
N ARG A 87 7.27 -9.18 24.43
CA ARG A 87 6.03 -9.00 25.21
C ARG A 87 4.85 -9.03 24.24
N SER A 88 4.29 -10.22 24.05
CA SER A 88 3.10 -10.55 23.23
C SER A 88 2.45 -9.34 22.53
N CYS A 89 2.56 -9.28 21.19
CA CYS A 89 1.87 -8.29 20.33
C CYS A 89 0.37 -8.10 20.65
N GLY A 90 -0.26 -9.04 21.36
CA GLY A 90 -1.60 -8.92 21.93
C GLY A 90 -1.83 -7.72 22.85
N ASP A 91 -0.79 -7.10 23.42
CA ASP A 91 -0.91 -5.92 24.28
C ASP A 91 -0.68 -4.58 23.55
N CYS A 92 -0.21 -4.61 22.30
CA CYS A 92 0.01 -3.40 21.52
C CYS A 92 -1.33 -2.71 21.22
N PRO A 93 -1.56 -1.44 21.66
CA PRO A 93 -2.84 -0.78 21.45
C PRO A 93 -3.24 -0.68 19.97
N VAL A 94 -2.27 -0.48 19.07
CA VAL A 94 -2.47 -0.37 17.62
C VAL A 94 -2.96 -1.70 17.02
N HIS A 95 -2.36 -2.81 17.43
CA HIS A 95 -2.77 -4.16 17.02
C HIS A 95 -4.14 -4.52 17.61
N ARG A 96 -4.38 -4.24 18.90
CA ARG A 96 -5.67 -4.50 19.56
C ARG A 96 -6.82 -3.68 18.97
N SER A 97 -6.55 -2.46 18.54
CA SER A 97 -7.55 -1.59 17.93
C SER A 97 -7.74 -1.86 16.44
N HIS A 98 -6.96 -2.76 15.83
CA HIS A 98 -6.92 -2.96 14.38
C HIS A 98 -6.74 -1.62 13.63
N ALA A 99 -5.87 -0.74 14.13
CA ALA A 99 -5.68 0.55 13.48
C ALA A 99 -4.95 0.37 12.15
N ASP A 100 -5.59 0.79 11.06
CA ASP A 100 -5.03 0.73 9.70
C ASP A 100 -3.70 1.48 9.60
N VAL A 101 -3.60 2.62 10.30
CA VAL A 101 -2.43 3.49 10.30
C VAL A 101 -1.99 3.90 11.71
N CYS A 102 -0.83 3.41 12.14
CA CYS A 102 -0.30 3.67 13.50
C CYS A 102 0.05 5.15 13.77
N HIS A 103 0.24 5.97 12.73
CA HIS A 103 0.70 7.35 12.87
C HIS A 103 -0.42 8.33 13.24
N GLU A 104 -1.66 8.04 12.87
CA GLU A 104 -2.83 8.86 13.25
C GLU A 104 -3.18 8.64 14.73
N VAL A 105 -2.99 7.43 15.22
CA VAL A 105 -3.22 7.08 16.63
C VAL A 105 -2.04 7.40 17.54
N ARG A 106 -0.84 7.60 16.98
CA ARG A 106 0.39 7.92 17.74
C ARG A 106 0.23 9.04 18.77
N PRO A 107 -0.43 10.19 18.50
CA PRO A 107 -0.62 11.26 19.48
C PRO A 107 -1.43 10.84 20.72
N LEU A 108 -2.17 9.74 20.62
CA LEU A 108 -3.02 9.19 21.68
C LEU A 108 -2.32 8.10 22.50
N LEU A 109 -1.15 7.65 22.06
CA LEU A 109 -0.43 6.53 22.67
C LEU A 109 0.64 7.01 23.65
N PRO A 110 0.86 6.27 24.76
CA PRO A 110 1.96 6.56 25.66
C PRO A 110 3.30 6.32 24.96
N GLY A 111 4.28 7.17 25.30
CA GLY A 111 5.65 7.06 24.78
C GLY A 111 6.24 5.68 25.03
N GLY A 112 6.92 5.11 24.03
CA GLY A 112 7.57 3.79 24.10
C GLY A 112 6.76 2.62 23.51
N THR A 113 5.51 2.83 23.10
CA THR A 113 4.68 1.80 22.44
C THR A 113 4.92 1.65 20.92
N LEU A 114 5.82 2.45 20.35
CA LEU A 114 6.06 2.53 18.91
C LEU A 114 7.55 2.31 18.60
N ARG A 115 7.84 1.72 17.42
CA ARG A 115 9.20 1.32 17.03
C ARG A 115 10.16 2.49 16.84
N ALA A 116 9.70 3.58 16.25
CA ALA A 116 10.52 4.75 15.98
C ALA A 116 10.18 5.90 16.94
N PRO A 117 11.18 6.68 17.41
CA PRO A 117 10.96 7.83 18.30
C PRO A 117 10.18 8.97 17.63
N ALA A 118 10.22 9.06 16.30
CA ALA A 118 9.38 9.93 15.49
C ALA A 118 8.91 9.23 14.19
N CYS A 119 7.84 9.75 13.56
CA CYS A 119 7.33 9.20 12.31
C CYS A 119 8.34 9.35 11.16
N VAL A 120 9.10 10.45 11.12
CA VAL A 120 10.15 10.70 10.12
C VAL A 120 11.26 9.62 10.14
N ASP A 121 11.48 8.99 11.28
CA ASP A 121 12.48 7.92 11.44
C ASP A 121 11.91 6.51 11.24
N CYS A 122 10.61 6.39 10.94
CA CYS A 122 9.91 5.12 10.86
C CYS A 122 9.84 4.61 9.42
N ILE A 123 10.46 3.47 9.13
CA ILE A 123 10.43 2.85 7.79
C ILE A 123 8.98 2.55 7.35
N PHE A 124 8.14 2.00 8.23
CA PHE A 124 6.71 1.78 7.94
C PHE A 124 6.02 3.08 7.50
N PHE A 125 6.26 4.17 8.24
CA PHE A 125 5.66 5.47 7.92
C PHE A 125 6.15 6.01 6.58
N ALA A 126 7.47 5.90 6.30
CA ALA A 126 8.05 6.29 5.02
C ALA A 126 7.44 5.48 3.86
N THR A 127 7.27 4.16 4.03
CA THR A 127 6.67 3.27 3.03
C THR A 127 5.20 3.60 2.77
N VAL A 128 4.38 3.74 3.82
CA VAL A 128 2.93 3.96 3.68
C VAL A 128 2.59 5.40 3.26
N ARG A 129 3.43 6.39 3.62
CA ARG A 129 3.19 7.80 3.25
C ARG A 129 4.00 8.26 2.05
N GLY A 130 4.82 7.39 1.46
CA GLY A 130 5.66 7.71 0.32
C GLY A 130 6.60 8.89 0.56
N ILE A 131 7.08 9.09 1.79
CA ILE A 131 8.06 10.14 2.09
C ILE A 131 9.42 9.60 1.68
N GLU A 132 9.95 10.12 0.57
CA GLU A 132 11.34 9.88 0.18
C GLU A 132 12.25 10.40 1.29
N ARG A 133 13.14 9.53 1.79
CA ARG A 133 14.17 9.95 2.74
C ARG A 133 15.12 10.86 1.97
N HIS A 134 15.03 12.17 2.17
CA HIS A 134 16.11 13.06 1.79
C HIS A 134 17.32 12.72 2.67
N GLU A 135 18.24 11.93 2.11
CA GLU A 135 19.58 11.79 2.66
C GLU A 135 20.28 13.15 2.51
N LEU A 136 20.73 13.72 3.63
CA LEU A 136 21.62 14.88 3.69
C LEU A 136 23.07 14.43 3.53
#